data_AF-A0A9E2ZHU6-F1
#
_entry.id   AF-A0A9E2ZHU6-F1
#
_cell.length_a   1.000
_cell.length_b   1.000
_cell.length_c   1.000
_cell.angle_alpha   90.00
_cell.angle_beta   90.00
_cell.angle_gamma   90.00
#
_symmetry.space_group_name_H-M   'P 1'
#
loop_
_entity.id
_entity.type
_entity.pdbx_description
1 polymer ?
#
loop_
_entity_poly.entity_id
_entity_poly.type
_entity_poly.pdbx_seq_one_letter_code
_entity_poly.pdbx_strand_id
1 'polypeptide(L)'
;MRLAPQASVGPAEAQIEQAFPGLTAIADPGQAARAGANSELISKAVVLIVVLALIIGALTVANTMLAAVLERRRELALLATIGWSTRQLGVLVLGEAVAVSMLGTCIGLLLGLAASSLLPGALGLGAFISPDLTAWTLGRAALIGIIIGAIGAIYPIWRATRIRPALALAAG
;
A
#
# COMPACT_ATOMS: atom_id res chain seq x y z
N MET A 1 32.77 15.35 -18.38
CA MET A 1 33.90 15.33 -19.32
C MET A 1 34.31 13.87 -19.49
N ARG A 2 34.04 13.23 -20.64
CA ARG A 2 34.34 11.81 -20.88
C ARG A 2 35.83 11.66 -21.19
N LEU A 3 36.54 10.78 -20.49
CA LEU A 3 37.92 10.42 -20.80
C LEU A 3 37.96 9.20 -21.75
N ALA A 4 38.93 9.21 -22.66
CA ALA A 4 39.16 8.22 -23.70
C ALA A 4 39.72 6.88 -23.13
N PRO A 5 39.59 5.74 -23.85
CA PRO A 5 39.54 4.40 -23.26
C PRO A 5 40.88 3.75 -22.85
N GLN A 6 42.02 4.45 -22.84
CA GLN A 6 43.33 3.81 -22.61
C GLN A 6 44.35 4.68 -21.84
N ALA A 7 43.96 5.30 -20.73
CA ALA A 7 44.93 5.89 -19.81
C ALA A 7 44.81 5.22 -18.43
N SER A 8 45.89 4.57 -18.02
CA SER A 8 46.14 3.97 -16.71
C SER A 8 45.61 4.84 -15.56
N VAL A 9 44.69 4.26 -14.78
CA VAL A 9 43.83 4.94 -13.80
C VAL A 9 44.58 5.38 -12.53
N GLY A 10 45.76 4.80 -12.24
CA GLY A 10 46.48 5.03 -10.98
C GLY A 10 46.96 6.46 -10.66
N PRO A 11 47.65 7.18 -11.58
CA PRO A 11 48.23 8.48 -11.23
C PRO A 11 47.24 9.66 -11.28
N ALA A 12 46.06 9.51 -11.90
CA ALA A 12 45.06 10.57 -12.02
C ALA A 12 44.13 10.66 -10.78
N GLU A 13 43.95 9.55 -10.06
CA GLU A 13 43.12 9.49 -8.85
C GLU A 13 43.74 10.26 -7.68
N ALA A 14 45.06 10.15 -7.49
CA ALA A 14 45.78 10.81 -6.39
C ALA A 14 45.79 12.34 -6.49
N GLN A 15 45.70 12.91 -7.70
CA GLN A 15 45.63 14.37 -7.89
C GLN A 15 44.22 14.93 -7.65
N ILE A 16 43.17 14.12 -7.81
CA ILE A 16 41.78 14.58 -7.66
C ILE A 16 41.34 14.50 -6.18
N GLU A 17 41.83 13.52 -5.42
CA GLU A 17 41.61 13.46 -3.95
C GLU A 17 42.25 14.62 -3.20
N GLN A 18 43.41 15.12 -3.65
CA GLN A 18 44.05 16.29 -3.05
C GLN A 18 43.32 17.61 -3.33
N ALA A 19 42.54 17.68 -4.40
CA ALA A 19 41.85 18.90 -4.80
C ALA A 19 40.46 19.07 -4.14
N PHE A 20 39.80 17.98 -3.72
CA PHE A 20 38.45 18.02 -3.13
C PHE A 20 38.24 16.95 -2.02
N PRO A 21 38.61 17.24 -0.76
CA PRO A 21 38.45 16.32 0.36
C PRO A 21 36.96 16.24 0.77
N GLY A 22 36.23 15.29 0.18
CA GLY A 22 34.80 15.09 0.46
C GLY A 22 34.00 14.44 -0.67
N LEU A 23 34.60 14.20 -1.84
CA LEU A 23 33.98 13.46 -2.92
C LEU A 23 34.39 12.00 -2.86
N THR A 24 33.49 11.14 -2.37
CA THR A 24 33.54 9.70 -2.65
C THR A 24 33.25 9.50 -4.14
N ALA A 25 34.30 9.53 -4.95
CA ALA A 25 34.21 9.11 -6.34
C ALA A 25 33.93 7.61 -6.37
N ILE A 26 32.73 7.22 -6.77
CA ILE A 26 32.45 5.84 -7.18
C ILE A 26 33.19 5.63 -8.51
N ALA A 27 34.49 5.36 -8.42
CA ALA A 27 35.37 5.16 -9.57
C ALA A 27 35.36 3.70 -10.08
N ASP A 28 34.68 2.79 -9.36
CA ASP A 28 34.66 1.36 -9.66
C ASP A 28 33.33 0.94 -10.31
N PRO A 29 33.26 0.74 -11.64
CA PRO A 29 32.05 0.32 -12.35
C PRO A 29 31.47 -1.00 -11.80
N GLY A 30 32.32 -1.85 -11.19
CA GLY A 30 31.91 -3.09 -10.56
C GLY A 30 31.10 -2.91 -9.28
N GLN A 31 31.39 -1.88 -8.47
CA GLN A 31 30.63 -1.58 -7.24
C GLN A 31 29.29 -0.92 -7.55
N ALA A 32 29.23 -0.01 -8.52
CA ALA A 32 27.98 0.61 -8.96
C ALA A 32 27.00 -0.42 -9.56
N ALA A 33 27.51 -1.37 -10.36
CA ALA A 33 26.69 -2.45 -10.92
C ALA A 33 26.15 -3.42 -9.85
N ARG A 34 26.98 -3.79 -8.86
CA ARG A 34 26.55 -4.65 -7.74
C ARG A 34 25.57 -3.94 -6.80
N ALA A 35 25.80 -2.66 -6.51
CA ALA A 35 24.87 -1.85 -5.70
C ALA A 35 23.51 -1.67 -6.41
N GLY A 36 23.51 -1.41 -7.72
CA GLY A 36 22.29 -1.33 -8.54
C GLY A 36 21.51 -2.64 -8.57
N ALA A 37 22.19 -3.77 -8.81
CA ALA A 37 21.56 -5.09 -8.85
C ALA A 37 20.94 -5.48 -7.50
N ASN A 38 21.66 -5.27 -6.39
CA ASN A 38 21.15 -5.57 -5.05
C ASN A 38 19.97 -4.66 -4.68
N SER A 39 20.04 -3.37 -5.03
CA SER A 39 18.94 -2.41 -4.81
C SER A 39 17.68 -2.79 -5.59
N GLU A 40 17.82 -3.22 -6.84
CA GLU A 40 16.69 -3.66 -7.67
C GLU A 40 16.02 -4.93 -7.10
N LEU A 41 16.81 -5.91 -6.64
CA LEU A 41 16.28 -7.12 -5.99
C LEU A 41 15.50 -6.79 -4.71
N ILE A 42 16.04 -5.91 -3.87
CA ILE A 42 15.37 -5.47 -2.63
C ILE A 42 14.07 -4.73 -2.97
N SER A 43 14.09 -3.82 -3.94
CA SER A 43 12.89 -3.08 -4.36
C SER A 43 11.80 -4.02 -4.86
N LYS A 44 12.14 -4.99 -5.71
CA LYS A 44 11.19 -6.01 -6.20
C LYS A 44 10.61 -6.86 -5.05
N ALA A 45 11.45 -7.28 -4.11
CA ALA A 45 11.00 -8.04 -2.94
C ALA A 45 10.03 -7.22 -2.07
N VAL A 46 10.33 -5.95 -1.83
CA VAL A 46 9.44 -5.04 -1.08
C VAL A 46 8.11 -4.87 -1.81
N VAL A 47 8.12 -4.64 -3.12
CA VAL A 47 6.89 -4.51 -3.92
C VAL A 47 6.04 -5.78 -3.81
N LEU A 48 6.64 -6.96 -3.89
CA LEU A 48 5.93 -8.22 -3.72
C LEU A 48 5.27 -8.33 -2.34
N ILE A 49 6.00 -8.00 -1.28
CA ILE A 49 5.47 -8.01 0.10
C ILE A 49 4.32 -7.01 0.24
N VAL A 50 4.44 -5.81 -0.34
CA VAL A 50 3.37 -4.80 -0.33
C VAL A 50 2.13 -5.34 -1.04
N VAL A 51 2.27 -5.94 -2.22
CA VAL A 51 1.14 -6.52 -2.96
C VAL A 51 0.46 -7.61 -2.14
N LEU A 52 1.22 -8.51 -1.50
CA LEU A 52 0.68 -9.54 -0.62
C LEU A 52 -0.04 -8.94 0.59
N ALA A 53 0.54 -7.91 1.22
CA ALA A 53 -0.08 -7.21 2.35
C ALA A 53 -1.40 -6.53 1.94
N LEU A 54 -1.48 -5.94 0.74
CA LEU A 54 -2.71 -5.37 0.21
C LEU A 54 -3.79 -6.43 -0.02
N ILE A 55 -3.40 -7.59 -0.56
CA ILE A 55 -4.31 -8.73 -0.74
C ILE A 55 -4.84 -9.20 0.62
N ILE A 56 -3.95 -9.42 1.59
CA ILE A 56 -4.35 -9.82 2.94
C ILE A 56 -5.29 -8.79 3.56
N GLY A 57 -4.98 -7.49 3.44
CA GLY A 57 -5.84 -6.41 3.90
C GLY A 57 -7.23 -6.44 3.27
N ALA A 58 -7.33 -6.64 1.95
CA ALA A 58 -8.61 -6.80 1.26
C ALA A 58 -9.39 -8.02 1.78
N LEU A 59 -8.70 -9.15 2.01
CA LEU A 59 -9.31 -10.35 2.58
C LEU A 59 -9.80 -10.13 4.01
N THR A 60 -9.03 -9.41 4.84
CA THR A 60 -9.44 -9.04 6.19
C THR A 60 -10.71 -8.20 6.17
N VAL A 61 -10.75 -7.16 5.33
CA VAL A 61 -11.96 -6.33 5.15
C VAL A 61 -13.13 -7.18 4.68
N ALA A 62 -12.92 -8.05 3.69
CA ALA A 62 -13.96 -8.93 3.16
C ALA A 62 -14.54 -9.85 4.25
N ASN A 63 -13.67 -10.47 5.05
CA ASN A 63 -14.07 -11.38 6.12
C ASN A 63 -14.83 -10.65 7.23
N THR A 64 -14.35 -9.49 7.67
CA THR A 64 -15.02 -8.68 8.70
C THR A 64 -16.37 -8.18 8.23
N MET A 65 -16.46 -7.66 7.00
CA MET A 65 -17.72 -7.19 6.42
C MET A 65 -18.71 -8.33 6.21
N LEU A 66 -18.22 -9.51 5.81
CA LEU A 66 -19.06 -10.69 5.70
C LEU A 66 -19.66 -11.05 7.06
N ALA A 67 -18.84 -11.12 8.12
CA ALA A 67 -19.33 -11.39 9.47
C ALA A 67 -20.41 -10.36 9.90
N ALA A 68 -20.15 -9.07 9.70
CA ALA A 68 -21.11 -8.00 10.02
C ALA A 68 -22.45 -8.14 9.26
N VAL A 69 -22.40 -8.46 7.95
CA VAL A 69 -23.60 -8.70 7.14
C VAL A 69 -24.37 -9.93 7.63
N LEU A 70 -23.68 -10.97 8.08
CA LEU A 70 -24.29 -12.19 8.60
C LEU A 70 -25.01 -11.95 9.93
N GLU A 71 -24.42 -11.18 10.83
CA GLU A 71 -25.02 -10.79 12.11
C GLU A 71 -26.26 -9.91 11.90
N ARG A 72 -26.19 -8.97 10.95
CA ARG A 72 -27.25 -7.99 10.64
C ARG A 72 -28.33 -8.50 9.68
N ARG A 73 -28.37 -9.80 9.36
CA ARG A 73 -29.33 -10.37 8.40
C ARG A 73 -30.79 -10.00 8.69
N ARG A 74 -31.19 -9.99 9.97
CA ARG A 74 -32.56 -9.63 10.37
C ARG A 74 -32.87 -8.17 10.05
N GLU A 75 -31.95 -7.26 10.30
CA GLU A 75 -32.11 -5.83 9.97
C GLU A 75 -32.22 -5.63 8.46
N LEU A 76 -31.36 -6.27 7.67
CA LEU A 76 -31.39 -6.21 6.20
C LEU A 76 -32.68 -6.81 5.61
N ALA A 77 -33.26 -7.82 6.29
CA ALA A 77 -34.56 -8.40 5.96
C ALA A 77 -35.70 -7.43 6.23
N LEU A 78 -35.70 -6.76 7.40
CA LEU A 78 -36.69 -5.72 7.73
C LEU A 78 -36.62 -4.54 6.75
N LEU A 79 -35.41 -4.12 6.35
CA LEU A 79 -35.24 -3.11 5.29
C LEU A 79 -35.83 -3.59 3.95
N ALA A 80 -35.86 -4.90 3.69
CA ALA A 80 -36.48 -5.46 2.49
C ALA A 80 -38.00 -5.47 2.51
N THR A 81 -38.60 -5.74 3.66
CA THR A 81 -40.06 -5.74 3.78
C THR A 81 -40.64 -4.33 3.65
N ILE A 82 -39.90 -3.30 4.05
CA ILE A 82 -40.27 -1.89 3.82
C ILE A 82 -39.99 -1.40 2.38
N GLY A 83 -39.56 -2.29 1.47
CA GLY A 83 -39.44 -2.00 0.04
C GLY A 83 -38.09 -1.47 -0.45
N TRP A 84 -37.01 -1.53 0.35
CA TRP A 84 -35.69 -1.18 -0.19
C TRP A 84 -35.32 -2.11 -1.34
N SER A 85 -34.69 -1.58 -2.39
CA SER A 85 -34.14 -2.34 -3.52
C SER A 85 -32.82 -3.03 -3.17
N THR A 86 -32.46 -4.09 -3.91
CA THR A 86 -31.16 -4.78 -3.73
C THR A 86 -29.98 -3.82 -3.90
N ARG A 87 -30.09 -2.87 -4.83
CA ARG A 87 -29.07 -1.83 -5.05
C ARG A 87 -28.87 -0.94 -3.82
N GLN A 88 -29.95 -0.50 -3.16
CA GLN A 88 -29.85 0.35 -1.97
C GLN A 88 -29.10 -0.34 -0.82
N LEU A 89 -29.27 -1.66 -0.62
CA LEU A 89 -28.53 -2.37 0.41
C LEU A 89 -27.09 -2.61 0.00
N GLY A 90 -26.84 -2.85 -1.29
CA GLY A 90 -25.47 -2.89 -1.81
C GLY A 90 -24.74 -1.57 -1.53
N VAL A 91 -25.39 -0.42 -1.73
CA VAL A 91 -24.81 0.90 -1.40
C VAL A 91 -24.62 1.09 0.09
N LEU A 92 -25.55 0.63 0.93
CA LEU A 92 -25.40 0.67 2.39
C LEU A 92 -24.15 -0.10 2.85
N VAL A 93 -24.01 -1.34 2.41
CA VAL A 93 -22.85 -2.20 2.76
C VAL A 93 -21.56 -1.63 2.17
N LEU A 94 -21.60 -1.05 0.97
CA LEU A 94 -20.45 -0.35 0.40
C LEU A 94 -20.06 0.86 1.26
N GLY A 95 -21.03 1.62 1.77
CA GLY A 95 -20.78 2.75 2.66
C GLY A 95 -20.10 2.34 3.97
N GLU A 96 -20.57 1.25 4.58
CA GLU A 96 -19.92 0.67 5.76
C GLU A 96 -18.48 0.24 5.45
N ALA A 97 -18.26 -0.43 4.32
CA ALA A 97 -16.93 -0.86 3.92
C ALA A 97 -15.98 0.30 3.63
N VAL A 98 -16.47 1.35 2.95
CA VAL A 98 -15.69 2.57 2.70
C VAL A 98 -15.33 3.25 4.02
N ALA A 99 -16.26 3.36 4.97
CA ALA A 99 -16.00 3.94 6.29
C ALA A 99 -14.90 3.17 7.04
N VAL A 100 -14.97 1.83 7.07
CA VAL A 100 -13.94 0.99 7.69
C VAL A 100 -12.59 1.15 6.97
N SER A 101 -12.61 1.22 5.64
CA SER A 101 -11.41 1.40 4.83
C SER A 101 -10.75 2.76 5.05
N MET A 102 -11.55 3.84 5.21
CA MET A 102 -11.06 5.17 5.54
C MET A 102 -10.39 5.19 6.92
N LEU A 103 -10.99 4.55 7.92
CA LEU A 103 -10.39 4.44 9.25
C LEU A 103 -9.08 3.65 9.23
N GLY A 104 -9.08 2.48 8.57
CA GLY A 104 -7.88 1.66 8.43
C GLY A 104 -6.76 2.39 7.66
N THR A 105 -7.11 3.10 6.60
CA THR A 105 -6.18 3.92 5.81
C THR A 105 -5.61 5.06 6.65
N CYS A 106 -6.44 5.78 7.41
CA CYS A 106 -5.99 6.85 8.28
C CYS A 106 -4.98 6.35 9.32
N ILE A 107 -5.31 5.26 10.01
CA ILE A 107 -4.44 4.64 11.01
C ILE A 107 -3.15 4.13 10.35
N GLY A 108 -3.25 3.45 9.21
CA GLY A 108 -2.10 2.93 8.46
C GLY A 108 -1.16 4.03 7.99
N LEU A 109 -1.69 5.17 7.53
CA LEU A 109 -0.89 6.33 7.14
C LEU A 109 -0.16 6.95 8.33
N LEU A 110 -0.84 7.10 9.46
CA LEU A 110 -0.23 7.63 10.68
C LEU A 110 0.91 6.73 11.18
N LEU A 111 0.68 5.41 11.21
CA LEU A 111 1.69 4.43 11.59
C LEU A 111 2.85 4.40 10.58
N GLY A 112 2.55 4.47 9.28
CA GLY A 112 3.56 4.54 8.22
C GLY A 112 4.43 5.79 8.32
N LEU A 113 3.82 6.94 8.61
CA LEU A 113 4.52 8.21 8.84
C LEU A 113 5.44 8.13 10.06
N ALA A 114 4.91 7.65 11.19
CA ALA A 114 5.70 7.46 12.41
C ALA A 114 6.86 6.47 12.19
N ALA A 115 6.60 5.37 11.48
CA ALA A 115 7.64 4.40 11.16
C ALA A 115 8.71 5.00 10.24
N SER A 116 8.29 5.75 9.22
CA SER A 116 9.22 6.37 8.25
C SER A 116 10.14 7.42 8.87
N SER A 117 9.71 8.10 9.94
CA SER A 117 10.52 9.12 10.62
C SER A 117 11.40 8.53 11.73
N LEU A 118 10.92 7.50 12.44
CA LEU A 118 11.63 6.95 13.61
C LEU A 118 12.61 5.82 13.27
N LEU A 119 12.26 4.93 12.33
CA LEU A 119 13.09 3.76 12.02
C LEU A 119 14.46 4.11 11.42
N PRO A 120 14.60 5.07 10.50
CA PRO A 120 15.91 5.40 9.92
C PRO A 120 16.91 5.88 10.98
N GLY A 121 16.44 6.65 11.97
CA GLY A 121 17.25 7.11 13.09
C GLY A 121 17.65 5.97 14.03
N ALA A 122 16.71 5.09 14.37
CA ALA A 122 16.96 3.96 15.26
C ALA A 122 17.89 2.89 14.67
N LEU A 123 17.85 2.69 13.35
CA LEU A 123 18.63 1.68 12.64
C LEU A 123 19.96 2.21 12.07
N GLY A 124 20.28 3.49 12.27
CA GLY A 124 21.47 4.12 11.69
C GLY A 124 21.41 4.28 10.16
N LEU A 125 20.22 4.16 9.57
CA LEU A 125 19.99 4.22 8.13
C LEU A 125 19.56 5.62 7.63
N GLY A 126 19.54 6.62 8.51
CA GLY A 126 19.10 7.98 8.20
C GLY A 126 19.88 8.66 7.05
N ALA A 127 21.13 8.25 6.78
CA ALA A 127 21.91 8.76 5.66
C ALA A 127 21.56 8.11 4.30
N PHE A 128 20.90 6.95 4.30
CA PHE A 128 20.60 6.15 3.10
C PHE A 128 19.11 6.16 2.73
N ILE A 129 18.22 6.48 3.67
CA ILE A 129 16.77 6.49 3.47
C ILE A 129 16.26 7.91 3.70
N SER A 130 15.92 8.60 2.60
CA SER A 130 15.20 9.87 2.63
C SER A 130 13.73 9.62 2.28
N PRO A 131 12.81 9.61 3.27
CA PRO A 131 11.40 9.43 2.99
C PRO A 131 10.85 10.66 2.26
N ASP A 132 10.27 10.44 1.07
CA ASP A 132 9.55 11.47 0.33
C ASP A 132 8.14 11.63 0.91
N LEU A 133 8.01 12.54 1.88
CA LEU A 133 6.76 12.87 2.57
C LEU A 133 6.00 13.99 1.86
N THR A 134 5.92 13.93 0.53
CA THR A 134 5.12 14.88 -0.24
C THR A 134 3.61 14.59 -0.10
N ALA A 135 2.78 15.64 -0.04
CA ALA A 135 1.32 15.51 0.03
C ALA A 135 0.72 14.64 -1.09
N TRP A 136 1.36 14.64 -2.26
CA TRP A 136 1.02 13.79 -3.40
C TRP A 136 1.19 12.29 -3.10
N THR A 137 2.30 11.90 -2.45
CA THR A 137 2.59 10.51 -2.09
C THR A 137 1.59 10.00 -1.06
N LEU A 138 1.27 10.83 -0.07
CA LEU A 138 0.25 10.54 0.93
C LEU A 138 -1.14 10.40 0.30
N GLY A 139 -1.51 11.29 -0.62
CA GLY A 139 -2.78 11.22 -1.34
C GLY A 139 -2.90 9.93 -2.16
N ARG A 140 -1.82 9.50 -2.84
CA ARG A 140 -1.77 8.23 -3.57
C ARG A 140 -1.92 7.03 -2.65
N ALA A 141 -1.21 7.01 -1.52
CA ALA A 141 -1.31 5.93 -0.54
C ALA A 141 -2.73 5.84 0.05
N ALA A 142 -3.34 6.99 0.35
CA ALA A 142 -4.73 7.05 0.82
C ALA A 142 -5.71 6.48 -0.21
N LEU A 143 -5.57 6.89 -1.47
CA LEU A 143 -6.41 6.41 -2.55
C LEU A 143 -6.28 4.90 -2.75
N ILE A 144 -5.06 4.36 -2.73
CA ILE A 144 -4.81 2.93 -2.84
C ILE A 144 -5.48 2.17 -1.68
N GLY A 145 -5.34 2.66 -0.44
CA GLY A 145 -5.96 2.05 0.74
C GLY A 145 -7.48 1.97 0.62
N ILE A 146 -8.13 3.06 0.20
CA ILE A 146 -9.58 3.10 -0.01
C ILE A 146 -10.01 2.17 -1.15
N ILE A 147 -9.29 2.17 -2.28
CA ILE A 147 -9.60 1.30 -3.42
C ILE A 147 -9.50 -0.18 -3.01
N ILE A 148 -8.43 -0.56 -2.31
CA ILE A 148 -8.22 -1.95 -1.86
C ILE A 148 -9.33 -2.38 -0.90
N GLY A 149 -9.72 -1.51 0.03
CA GLY A 149 -10.85 -1.78 0.92
C GLY A 149 -12.19 -1.91 0.18
N ALA A 150 -12.44 -1.06 -0.82
CA ALA A 150 -13.62 -1.15 -1.68
C ALA A 150 -13.63 -2.44 -2.51
N ILE A 151 -12.47 -2.88 -3.01
CA ILE A 151 -12.33 -4.17 -3.72
C ILE A 151 -12.64 -5.33 -2.77
N GLY A 152 -12.12 -5.31 -1.53
CA GLY A 152 -12.45 -6.30 -0.51
C GLY A 152 -13.95 -6.38 -0.21
N ALA A 153 -14.67 -5.26 -0.34
CA ALA A 153 -16.11 -5.19 -0.11
C ALA A 153 -16.98 -5.80 -1.23
N ILE A 154 -16.42 -6.09 -2.41
CA ILE A 154 -17.20 -6.60 -3.56
C ILE A 154 -17.91 -7.90 -3.21
N TYR A 155 -17.20 -8.84 -2.56
CA TYR A 155 -17.75 -10.12 -2.16
C TYR A 155 -18.91 -10.01 -1.14
N PRO A 156 -18.76 -9.29 -0.01
CA PRO A 156 -19.86 -9.12 0.95
C PRO A 156 -21.05 -8.32 0.37
N ILE A 157 -20.83 -7.35 -0.52
CA ILE A 157 -21.93 -6.66 -1.24
C ILE A 157 -22.73 -7.65 -2.08
N TRP A 158 -22.04 -8.49 -2.86
CA TRP A 158 -22.70 -9.52 -3.65
C TRP A 158 -23.44 -10.54 -2.78
N ARG A 159 -22.88 -10.90 -1.62
CA ARG A 159 -23.55 -11.76 -0.66
C ARG A 159 -24.79 -11.11 -0.04
N ALA A 160 -24.70 -9.86 0.39
CA ALA A 160 -25.80 -9.10 1.00
C ALA A 160 -26.98 -8.98 0.04
N THR A 161 -26.70 -8.69 -1.24
CA THR A 161 -27.73 -8.56 -2.28
C THR A 161 -28.41 -9.89 -2.60
N ARG A 162 -27.74 -11.04 -2.47
CA ARG A 162 -28.32 -12.39 -2.69
C ARG A 162 -29.13 -12.94 -1.52
N ILE A 163 -28.88 -12.48 -0.29
CA ILE A 163 -29.69 -12.87 0.87
C ILE A 163 -31.14 -12.37 0.72
N ARG A 164 -31.36 -11.23 0.06
CA ARG A 164 -32.70 -10.61 -0.07
C ARG A 164 -33.65 -11.37 -1.01
N PRO A 165 -33.25 -11.82 -2.21
CA PRO A 165 -34.08 -12.70 -3.04
C PRO A 165 -34.57 -13.94 -2.29
N ALA A 166 -33.68 -14.58 -1.50
CA ALA A 166 -34.05 -15.74 -0.71
C ALA A 166 -35.09 -15.40 0.38
N LEU A 167 -34.99 -14.23 1.00
CA LEU A 167 -35.95 -13.74 2.00
C LEU A 167 -37.29 -13.32 1.37
N ALA A 168 -37.26 -12.72 0.17
CA ALA A 168 -38.46 -12.32 -0.56
C ALA A 168 -39.28 -13.54 -1.02
N LEU A 169 -38.63 -14.63 -1.42
CA LEU A 169 -39.28 -15.89 -1.78
C LEU A 169 -39.85 -16.66 -0.57
N ALA A 170 -39.33 -16.45 0.64
CA ALA A 170 -39.82 -17.11 1.84
C ALA A 170 -40.99 -16.36 2.53
N ALA A 171 -41.28 -15.13 2.09
CA ALA A 171 -42.32 -14.26 2.65
C ALA A 171 -43.58 -14.15 1.78
N GLY A 172 -43.62 -14.83 0.62
CA GLY A 172 -44.79 -14.98 -0.24
C GLY A 172 -45.25 -16.43 -0.28
#